data_AF-A0A150V940-F1
#
_entry.id   AF-A0A150V940-F1
#
_cell.length_a   1.000
_cell.length_b   1.000
_cell.length_c   1.000
_cell.angle_alpha   90.00
_cell.angle_beta   90.00
_cell.angle_gamma   90.00
#
_symmetry.space_group_name_H-M   'P 1'
#
loop_
_entity.id
_entity.type
_entity.pdbx_description
1 polymer ?
#
loop_
_entity_poly.entity_id
_entity_poly.type
_entity_poly.pdbx_seq_one_letter_code
_entity_poly.pdbx_strand_id
1 'polypeptide(L)'
;MFNSEEVFTVENAGPSDLESLSTMVARSFHPVNPYIKSVFPDTPLIRQWFSSAFADEMNKPAICRVLKAFGSNNTSKTIGILCLRLMEREERSSRLYSLNNTTEDHNREAYDPMINSMRDTANG
;
A
#
# COMPACT_ATOMS: atom_id res chain seq x y z
N MET A 1 14.15 -9.96 -27.24
CA MET A 1 15.33 -9.25 -26.70
C MET A 1 15.00 -8.95 -25.25
N PHE A 2 15.45 -9.79 -24.31
CA PHE A 2 15.22 -9.55 -22.90
C PHE A 2 16.21 -8.45 -22.49
N ASN A 3 15.69 -7.24 -22.27
CA ASN A 3 16.50 -6.12 -21.82
C ASN A 3 17.17 -6.47 -20.49
N SER A 4 18.40 -5.97 -20.32
CA SER A 4 19.21 -6.02 -19.10
C SER A 4 18.36 -6.06 -17.83
N GLU A 5 18.67 -7.00 -16.92
CA GLU A 5 18.04 -7.08 -15.59
C GLU A 5 18.01 -5.68 -14.96
N GLU A 6 16.81 -5.10 -14.87
CA GLU A 6 16.63 -3.79 -14.29
C GLU A 6 16.94 -3.90 -12.79
N VAL A 7 18.11 -3.41 -12.39
CA VAL A 7 18.55 -3.46 -11.00
C VAL A 7 17.72 -2.46 -10.20
N PHE A 8 16.96 -2.97 -9.24
CA PHE A 8 16.25 -2.17 -8.26
C PHE A 8 16.92 -2.27 -6.90
N THR A 9 16.93 -1.16 -6.17
CA THR A 9 17.36 -1.11 -4.78
C THR A 9 16.13 -1.07 -3.89
N VAL A 10 16.19 -1.79 -2.76
CA VAL A 10 15.15 -1.80 -1.73
C VAL A 10 15.72 -1.23 -0.44
N GLU A 11 15.04 -0.23 0.15
CA GLU A 11 15.43 0.37 1.43
C GLU A 11 14.21 0.72 2.28
N ASN A 12 14.43 1.08 3.55
CA ASN A 12 13.36 1.60 4.40
C ASN A 12 12.84 2.92 3.83
N ALA A 13 11.52 3.01 3.67
CA ALA A 13 10.87 4.27 3.37
C ALA A 13 10.85 5.19 4.59
N GLY A 14 10.94 6.49 4.35
CA GLY A 14 10.82 7.53 5.36
C GLY A 14 9.73 8.55 5.05
N PRO A 15 9.56 9.57 5.89
CA PRO A 15 8.51 10.58 5.72
C PRO A 15 8.54 11.31 4.36
N SER A 16 9.74 11.52 3.80
CA SER A 16 9.91 12.15 2.48
C SER A 16 9.36 11.32 1.32
N ASP A 17 9.10 10.02 1.54
CA ASP A 17 8.59 9.11 0.50
C ASP A 17 7.06 9.08 0.44
N LEU A 18 6.36 9.59 1.46
CA LEU A 18 4.90 9.47 1.62
C LEU A 18 4.12 10.01 0.42
N GLU A 19 4.56 11.12 -0.18
CA GLU A 19 3.93 11.67 -1.39
C GLU A 19 3.95 10.64 -2.53
N SER A 20 5.10 10.03 -2.80
CA SER A 20 5.24 8.99 -3.82
C SER A 20 4.46 7.73 -3.47
N LEU A 21 4.52 7.27 -2.21
CA LEU A 21 3.84 6.04 -1.77
C LEU A 21 2.32 6.16 -1.82
N SER A 22 1.77 7.34 -1.50
CA SER A 22 0.32 7.59 -1.49
C SER A 22 -0.36 7.39 -2.84
N THR A 23 0.41 7.40 -3.93
CA THR A 23 -0.08 7.21 -5.30
C THR A 23 0.27 5.82 -5.87
N MET A 24 0.89 4.93 -5.07
CA MET A 24 1.40 3.65 -5.55
C MET A 24 0.29 2.73 -6.07
N VAL A 25 -0.83 2.63 -5.35
CA VAL A 25 -1.98 1.81 -5.76
C VAL A 25 -2.55 2.30 -7.08
N ALA A 26 -2.72 3.62 -7.20
CA ALA A 26 -3.22 4.24 -8.43
C ALA A 26 -2.32 3.96 -9.63
N ARG A 27 -1.01 4.19 -9.50
CA ARG A 27 -0.04 3.97 -10.57
C ARG A 27 0.07 2.50 -10.98
N SER A 28 -0.05 1.58 -10.02
CA SER A 28 0.18 0.14 -10.25
C SER A 28 -1.06 -0.56 -10.81
N PHE A 29 -2.25 -0.22 -10.33
CA PHE A 29 -3.46 -0.99 -10.61
C PHE A 29 -4.46 -0.27 -11.51
N HIS A 30 -4.58 1.06 -11.48
CA HIS A 30 -5.63 1.74 -12.26
C HIS A 30 -5.57 1.52 -13.77
N PRO A 31 -4.38 1.38 -14.41
CA PRO A 31 -4.31 1.07 -15.84
C PRO A 31 -4.82 -0.32 -16.23
N VAL A 32 -4.85 -1.28 -15.30
CA VAL A 32 -5.09 -2.71 -15.60
C VAL A 32 -6.21 -3.35 -14.79
N ASN A 33 -6.69 -2.69 -13.73
CA ASN A 33 -7.68 -3.23 -12.80
C ASN A 33 -8.75 -2.15 -12.49
N PRO A 34 -9.84 -2.10 -13.28
CA PRO A 34 -10.94 -1.16 -13.08
C PRO A 34 -11.63 -1.31 -11.72
N TYR A 35 -11.67 -2.52 -11.16
CA TYR A 35 -12.25 -2.77 -9.85
C TYR A 35 -11.45 -2.05 -8.76
N ILE A 36 -10.13 -2.20 -8.71
CA ILE A 36 -9.29 -1.48 -7.75
C ILE A 36 -9.42 0.03 -7.92
N LYS A 37 -9.48 0.53 -9.15
CA LYS A 37 -9.74 1.94 -9.43
C LYS A 37 -11.07 2.43 -8.85
N SER A 38 -12.11 1.58 -8.86
CA SER A 38 -13.41 1.93 -8.28
C SER A 38 -13.40 1.91 -6.75
N VAL A 39 -12.64 0.99 -6.12
CA VAL A 39 -12.51 0.87 -4.66
C VAL A 39 -11.68 2.03 -4.09
N PHE A 40 -10.58 2.37 -4.76
CA PHE A 40 -9.62 3.39 -4.35
C PHE A 40 -9.41 4.43 -5.46
N PRO A 41 -10.37 5.33 -5.72
CA PRO A 41 -10.20 6.33 -6.76
C PRO A 41 -9.01 7.25 -6.45
N ASP A 42 -8.36 7.77 -7.50
CA ASP A 42 -7.17 8.62 -7.35
C ASP A 42 -7.56 10.06 -6.97
N THR A 43 -8.05 10.26 -5.75
CA THR A 43 -8.48 11.55 -5.20
C THR A 43 -7.56 12.02 -4.06
N PRO A 44 -7.56 13.32 -3.71
CA PRO A 44 -6.78 13.82 -2.57
C PRO A 44 -7.10 13.09 -1.25
N LEU A 45 -8.36 12.76 -0.98
CA LEU A 45 -8.75 12.07 0.26
C LEU A 45 -8.23 10.63 0.30
N ILE A 46 -8.28 9.89 -0.81
CA ILE A 46 -7.74 8.52 -0.88
C ILE A 46 -6.21 8.53 -0.79
N ARG A 47 -5.54 9.48 -1.44
CA ARG A 47 -4.08 9.65 -1.30
C ARG A 47 -3.70 9.96 0.15
N GLN A 48 -4.43 10.87 0.80
CA GLN A 48 -4.23 11.17 2.21
C GLN A 48 -4.43 9.93 3.08
N TRP A 49 -5.46 9.13 2.82
CA TRP A 49 -5.72 7.89 3.55
C TRP A 49 -4.56 6.88 3.43
N PHE A 50 -4.03 6.66 2.22
CA PHE A 50 -2.84 5.81 2.03
C PHE A 50 -1.61 6.40 2.70
N SER A 51 -1.39 7.72 2.58
CA SER A 51 -0.29 8.42 3.25
C SER A 51 -0.32 8.21 4.76
N SER A 52 -1.48 8.38 5.39
CA SER A 52 -1.69 8.10 6.82
C SER A 52 -1.41 6.64 7.16
N ALA A 53 -1.93 5.69 6.38
CA ALA A 53 -1.69 4.27 6.64
C ALA A 53 -0.20 3.91 6.60
N PHE A 54 0.56 4.43 5.63
CA PHE A 54 2.01 4.21 5.58
C PHE A 54 2.75 4.92 6.71
N ALA A 55 2.38 6.15 7.05
CA ALA A 55 2.98 6.87 8.17
C ALA A 55 2.76 6.14 9.51
N ASP A 56 1.56 5.61 9.75
CA ASP A 56 1.23 4.84 10.96
C ASP A 56 2.07 3.57 11.08
N GLU A 57 2.35 2.91 9.96
CA GLU A 57 3.25 1.74 9.92
C GLU A 57 4.72 2.13 10.14
N MET A 58 5.19 3.22 9.52
CA MET A 58 6.55 3.74 9.74
C MET A 58 6.81 4.12 11.20
N ASN A 59 5.77 4.57 11.91
CA ASN A 59 5.84 4.92 13.34
C ASN A 59 5.86 3.71 14.28
N LYS A 60 5.81 2.47 13.75
CA LYS A 60 5.86 1.22 14.53
C LYS A 60 7.07 0.35 14.14
N PRO A 61 8.32 0.86 14.17
CA PRO A 61 9.48 0.15 13.67
C PRO A 61 9.88 -1.08 14.50
N ALA A 62 9.26 -1.31 15.67
CA ALA A 62 9.48 -2.56 16.40
C ALA A 62 8.85 -3.77 15.69
N ILE A 63 7.71 -3.56 15.01
CA ILE A 63 6.90 -4.63 14.43
C ILE A 63 6.62 -4.45 12.93
N CYS A 64 6.89 -3.27 12.36
CA CYS A 64 6.55 -2.96 10.97
C CYS A 64 7.78 -2.52 10.16
N ARG A 65 7.78 -2.84 8.87
CA ARG A 65 8.73 -2.33 7.87
C ARG A 65 7.96 -1.87 6.64
N VAL A 66 8.11 -0.60 6.29
CA VAL A 66 7.67 -0.07 5.00
C VAL A 66 8.92 0.10 4.15
N LEU A 67 9.05 -0.71 3.12
CA LEU A 67 10.19 -0.70 2.22
C LEU A 67 9.78 -0.10 0.88
N LYS A 68 10.66 0.70 0.29
CA LYS A 68 10.48 1.26 -1.05
C LYS A 68 11.47 0.63 -2.01
N ALA A 69 11.03 0.38 -3.23
CA ALA A 69 11.87 -0.01 -4.35
C ALA A 69 12.03 1.17 -5.31
N PHE A 70 13.23 1.40 -5.82
CA PHE A 70 13.51 2.40 -6.85
C PHE A 70 14.57 1.87 -7.83
N GLY A 71 14.56 2.38 -9.06
CA GLY A 71 15.52 1.98 -10.08
C GLY A 71 16.89 2.60 -9.81
N SER A 72 17.95 1.88 -10.18
CA SER A 72 19.34 2.36 -10.06
C SER A 72 19.58 3.74 -10.70
N ASN A 73 18.84 4.09 -11.75
CA ASN A 73 18.95 5.35 -12.48
C ASN A 73 18.00 6.45 -11.98
N ASN A 74 17.09 6.17 -11.04
CA ASN A 74 16.15 7.15 -10.52
C ASN A 74 15.74 6.80 -9.08
N THR A 75 16.35 7.50 -8.12
CA THR A 75 16.06 7.35 -6.70
C THR A 75 14.88 8.21 -6.23
N SER A 76 14.44 9.19 -7.02
CA SER A 76 13.36 10.12 -6.64
C SER A 76 11.97 9.53 -6.87
N LYS A 77 11.86 8.49 -7.70
CA LYS A 77 10.60 7.82 -7.99
C LYS A 77 10.57 6.40 -7.45
N THR A 78 9.73 6.18 -6.45
CA THR A 78 9.42 4.84 -5.98
C THR A 78 8.66 4.06 -7.04
N ILE A 79 9.14 2.87 -7.39
CA ILE A 79 8.54 1.96 -8.36
C ILE A 79 7.81 0.79 -7.70
N GLY A 80 8.05 0.55 -6.41
CA GLY A 80 7.36 -0.50 -5.66
C GLY A 80 7.39 -0.25 -4.16
N ILE A 81 6.49 -0.91 -3.44
CA ILE A 81 6.40 -0.83 -1.99
C ILE A 81 6.24 -2.25 -1.43
N LEU A 82 6.92 -2.55 -0.33
CA LEU A 82 6.73 -3.78 0.43
C LEU A 82 6.45 -3.42 1.90
N CYS A 83 5.25 -3.78 2.37
CA CYS A 83 4.86 -3.60 3.76
C CYS A 83 4.93 -4.93 4.49
N LEU A 84 5.78 -5.02 5.51
CA LEU A 84 5.93 -6.19 6.37
C LEU A 84 5.46 -5.84 7.78
N ARG A 85 4.75 -6.78 8.42
CA ARG A 85 4.35 -6.70 9.81
C ARG A 85 4.70 -8.02 10.49
N LEU A 86 5.38 -7.95 11.62
CA LEU A 86 5.52 -9.07 12.54
C LEU A 86 4.18 -9.30 13.23
N MET A 87 3.62 -10.48 13.01
CA MET A 87 2.29 -10.86 13.48
C MET A 87 2.41 -11.71 14.74
N GLU A 88 1.57 -11.44 15.74
CA GLU A 88 1.36 -12.38 16.84
C GLU A 88 0.63 -13.64 16.36
N ARG A 89 0.74 -14.73 17.12
CA ARG A 89 0.18 -16.04 16.74
C ARG A 89 -1.34 -15.98 16.43
N GLU A 90 -2.08 -15.17 17.18
CA GLU A 90 -3.52 -15.01 17.04
C GLU A 90 -3.90 -13.91 16.04
N GLU A 91 -2.95 -13.11 15.57
CA GLU A 91 -3.20 -12.10 14.56
C GLU A 91 -3.31 -12.73 13.17
N ARG A 92 -4.36 -12.32 12.46
CA ARG A 92 -4.82 -12.99 11.24
C ARG A 92 -4.65 -12.17 9.96
N SER A 93 -4.33 -10.89 10.09
CA SER A 93 -4.18 -9.96 8.96
C SER A 93 -3.30 -8.79 9.35
N SER A 94 -2.50 -8.29 8.39
CA SER A 94 -1.66 -7.11 8.59
C SER A 94 -2.45 -5.81 8.79
N ARG A 95 -3.75 -5.83 8.46
CA ARG A 95 -4.73 -4.74 8.62
C ARG A 95 -4.40 -3.43 7.89
N LEU A 96 -3.35 -3.35 7.07
CA LEU A 96 -2.93 -2.11 6.36
C LEU A 96 -4.12 -1.39 5.71
N TYR A 97 -4.94 -2.13 4.97
CA TYR A 97 -6.11 -1.58 4.27
C TYR A 97 -7.29 -1.26 5.17
N SER A 98 -7.18 -1.41 6.49
CA SER A 98 -8.26 -1.17 7.46
C SER A 98 -7.76 -0.47 8.72
N LEU A 99 -6.54 0.10 8.68
CA LEU A 99 -5.96 0.86 9.79
C LEU A 99 -6.76 2.12 10.09
N ASN A 100 -7.25 2.77 9.03
CA ASN A 100 -7.90 4.06 9.07
C ASN A 100 -9.36 3.96 8.62
N ASN A 101 -10.21 4.84 9.15
CA ASN A 101 -11.61 4.96 8.72
C ASN A 101 -11.67 5.28 7.22
N THR A 102 -12.67 4.72 6.53
CA THR A 102 -12.94 5.05 5.13
C THR A 102 -13.28 6.53 4.97
N THR A 103 -12.87 7.12 3.86
CA THR A 103 -13.28 8.46 3.42
C THR A 103 -14.58 8.39 2.62
N GLU A 104 -15.20 9.55 2.36
CA GLU A 104 -16.38 9.65 1.48
C GLU A 104 -16.12 9.21 0.03
N ASP A 105 -14.85 9.26 -0.40
CA ASP A 105 -14.41 8.85 -1.73
C ASP A 105 -14.23 7.33 -1.87
N HIS A 106 -14.29 6.56 -0.79
CA HIS A 106 -14.29 5.10 -0.91
C HIS A 106 -15.62 4.63 -1.49
N ASN A 107 -15.58 3.81 -2.54
CA ASN A 107 -16.76 3.06 -2.97
C ASN A 107 -17.03 1.94 -1.95
N ARG A 108 -17.84 2.23 -0.93
CA ARG A 108 -18.11 1.30 0.17
C ARG A 108 -18.75 -0.01 -0.27
N GLU A 109 -19.61 0.03 -1.28
CA GLU A 109 -20.23 -1.19 -1.83
C GLU A 109 -19.18 -2.17 -2.37
N ALA A 110 -18.09 -1.66 -2.94
CA ALA A 110 -16.99 -2.47 -3.44
C ALA A 110 -15.91 -2.75 -2.37
N TYR A 111 -15.67 -1.80 -1.47
CA TYR A 111 -14.62 -1.85 -0.45
C TYR A 111 -14.96 -2.79 0.72
N ASP A 112 -16.19 -2.74 1.24
CA ASP A 112 -16.57 -3.53 2.43
C ASP A 112 -16.45 -5.04 2.17
N PRO A 113 -16.92 -5.60 1.03
CA PRO A 113 -16.71 -7.00 0.72
C PRO A 113 -15.22 -7.36 0.57
N MET A 114 -14.41 -6.47 -0.03
CA MET A 114 -12.97 -6.68 -0.16
C MET A 114 -12.31 -6.83 1.20
N ILE A 115 -12.55 -5.90 2.13
CA ILE A 115 -11.97 -5.95 3.47
C ILE A 115 -12.50 -7.14 4.27
N ASN A 116 -13.79 -7.46 4.16
CA ASN A 116 -14.35 -8.62 4.86
C ASN A 116 -13.72 -9.93 4.34
N SER A 117 -13.51 -10.07 3.03
CA SER A 117 -12.82 -11.25 2.48
C SER A 117 -11.37 -11.38 3.00
N MET A 118 -10.65 -10.27 3.19
CA MET A 118 -9.32 -10.25 3.82
C MET A 118 -9.33 -10.58 5.32
N ARG A 119 -10.49 -10.51 5.99
CA ARG A 119 -10.68 -10.91 7.39
C ARG A 119 -11.16 -12.36 7.51
N ASP A 120 -12.01 -12.81 6.60
CA ASP A 120 -12.70 -14.11 6.63
C ASP A 120 -11.84 -15.28 6.14
N THR A 121 -10.82 -15.04 5.30
CA THR A 121 -9.81 -16.06 4.94
C THR A 121 -8.97 -16.55 6.12
N ALA A 122 -9.20 -16.02 7.31
CA ALA A 122 -8.60 -16.47 8.55
C ALA A 122 -9.53 -17.32 9.44
N ASN A 123 -10.70 -17.73 8.93
CA ASN A 123 -11.67 -18.62 9.59
C ASN A 123 -11.88 -19.96 8.86
N GLY A 124 -11.08 -20.26 7.83
CA GLY A 124 -11.09 -21.54 7.10
C GLY A 124 -9.99 -22.49 7.54
#